data_AF-A0A6I4RHD3-F1
#
_entry.id   AF-A0A6I4RHD3-F1
#
_cell.length_a   1.000
_cell.length_b   1.000
_cell.length_c   1.000
_cell.angle_alpha   90.00
_cell.angle_beta   90.00
_cell.angle_gamma   90.00
#
_symmetry.space_group_name_H-M   'P 1'
#
loop_
_entity.id
_entity.type
_entity.pdbx_description
1 polymer ?
#
loop_
_entity_poly.entity_id
_entity_poly.type
_entity_poly.pdbx_seq_one_letter_code
_entity_poly.pdbx_strand_id
1 'polypeptide(L)'
;MADELLDEYVNKAIERFNKELKSNSWVSVHKADEFINTINRYAEQAVREGAVATKVDFYKMYVSKNYQYLDEFISKLKKPYLETRASSIVNSQDIQRAFEQYGTIGRGEAGNFTTSILEDTNLLFDTNGNIKSSNVIETVKGVDDGKYINGAFQYDYSPELVQFFDKIDEIRVVDGKTPGALLLNLPGAKTWAGENIALSQSELMMPTIDVGSLNIEEVYHNLQSFGTYTINNPTIILQDGAKTIAEGQFIIRKLGN
;
A
#
# COMPACT_ATOMS: atom_id res chain seq x y z
N MET A 1 -11.75 19.75 28.41
CA MET A 1 -10.39 19.18 28.50
C MET A 1 -10.11 18.11 27.43
N ALA A 2 -10.80 16.96 27.40
CA ALA A 2 -10.54 15.94 26.36
C ALA A 2 -10.96 16.40 24.95
N ASP A 3 -12.13 17.04 24.83
CA ASP A 3 -12.64 17.55 23.55
C ASP A 3 -11.82 18.75 23.04
N GLU A 4 -11.44 19.67 23.94
CA GLU A 4 -10.57 20.82 23.59
C GLU A 4 -9.20 20.37 23.07
N LEU A 5 -8.61 19.33 23.66
CA LEU A 5 -7.35 18.77 23.21
C LEU A 5 -7.49 18.07 21.85
N LEU A 6 -8.61 17.38 21.61
CA LEU A 6 -8.90 16.79 20.31
C LEU A 6 -9.03 17.86 19.23
N ASP A 7 -9.80 18.92 19.48
CA ASP A 7 -9.98 20.04 18.55
C ASP A 7 -8.65 20.72 18.22
N GLU A 8 -7.76 20.90 19.21
CA GLU A 8 -6.40 21.43 18.99
C GLU A 8 -5.62 20.59 17.97
N TYR A 9 -5.61 19.27 18.12
CA TYR A 9 -4.83 18.38 17.25
C TYR A 9 -5.49 18.18 15.87
N VAL A 10 -6.82 18.22 15.79
CA VAL A 10 -7.54 18.26 14.50
C VAL A 10 -7.11 19.50 13.71
N ASN A 11 -7.11 20.68 14.34
CA ASN A 11 -6.69 21.93 13.69
C ASN A 11 -5.23 21.86 13.23
N LYS A 12 -4.32 21.36 14.07
CA LYS A 12 -2.90 21.14 13.69
C LYS A 12 -2.75 20.19 12.50
N ALA A 13 -3.56 19.14 12.44
CA ALA A 13 -3.54 18.20 11.33
C ALA A 13 -4.00 18.87 10.03
N ILE A 14 -5.08 19.64 10.07
CA ILE A 14 -5.60 20.41 8.91
C ILE A 14 -4.59 21.46 8.46
N GLU A 15 -3.98 22.21 9.38
CA GLU A 15 -2.93 23.19 9.06
C GLU A 15 -1.75 22.53 8.36
N ARG A 16 -1.32 21.37 8.87
CA ARG A 16 -0.22 20.62 8.26
C ARG A 16 -0.59 20.10 6.87
N PHE A 17 -1.77 19.50 6.71
CA PHE A 17 -2.27 19.05 5.42
C PHE A 17 -2.31 20.20 4.40
N ASN A 18 -2.90 21.34 4.76
CA ASN A 18 -2.97 22.52 3.90
C ASN A 18 -1.59 23.10 3.54
N LYS A 19 -0.61 22.99 4.44
CA LYS A 19 0.78 23.38 4.15
C LYS A 19 1.41 22.47 3.10
N GLU A 20 1.23 21.16 3.22
CA GLU A 20 1.79 20.17 2.29
C GLU A 20 1.02 20.13 0.95
N LEU A 21 -0.28 20.44 0.95
CA LEU A 21 -1.11 20.52 -0.25
C LEU A 21 -0.56 21.54 -1.27
N LYS A 22 0.02 22.65 -0.80
CA LYS A 22 0.63 23.69 -1.65
C LYS A 22 1.72 23.17 -2.59
N SER A 23 2.39 22.07 -2.21
CA SER A 23 3.43 21.41 -3.02
C SER A 23 2.96 20.12 -3.70
N ASN A 24 1.66 19.79 -3.65
CA ASN A 24 1.09 18.55 -4.18
C ASN A 24 0.00 18.84 -5.21
N SER A 25 0.40 19.23 -6.43
CA SER A 25 -0.52 19.60 -7.50
C SER A 25 -1.39 18.46 -8.05
N TRP A 26 -1.11 17.22 -7.66
CA TRP A 26 -1.88 16.04 -8.07
C TRP A 26 -3.15 15.82 -7.23
N VAL A 27 -3.23 16.42 -6.03
CA VAL A 27 -4.44 16.37 -5.19
C VAL A 27 -5.39 17.48 -5.63
N SER A 28 -6.55 17.11 -6.17
CA SER A 28 -7.58 18.07 -6.54
C SER A 28 -8.20 18.72 -5.29
N VAL A 29 -8.82 19.89 -5.47
CA VAL A 29 -9.58 20.56 -4.39
C VAL A 29 -10.63 19.62 -3.81
N HIS A 30 -11.33 18.86 -4.66
CA HIS A 30 -12.32 17.89 -4.21
C HIS A 30 -11.72 16.78 -3.33
N LYS A 31 -10.60 16.16 -3.76
CA LYS A 31 -9.89 15.14 -2.95
C LYS A 31 -9.39 15.72 -1.62
N ALA A 32 -8.95 16.99 -1.63
CA ALA A 32 -8.49 17.68 -0.42
C ALA A 32 -9.63 17.92 0.58
N ASP A 33 -10.77 18.43 0.10
CA ASP A 33 -11.96 18.64 0.93
C ASP A 33 -12.49 17.31 1.47
N GLU A 34 -12.54 16.28 0.63
CA GLU A 34 -12.94 14.92 1.01
C GLU A 34 -12.02 14.35 2.11
N PHE A 35 -10.70 14.52 1.98
CA PHE A 35 -9.75 14.07 2.99
C PHE A 35 -10.00 14.76 4.34
N ILE A 36 -10.13 16.10 4.34
CA ILE A 36 -10.40 16.87 5.57
C ILE A 36 -11.73 16.44 6.21
N ASN A 37 -12.78 16.23 5.41
CA ASN A 37 -14.10 15.85 5.91
C ASN A 37 -14.16 14.42 6.42
N THR A 38 -13.25 13.54 6.00
CA THR A 38 -13.27 12.12 6.33
C THR A 38 -12.22 11.70 7.37
N ILE A 39 -11.13 12.45 7.55
CA ILE A 39 -10.01 12.05 8.43
C ILE A 39 -10.44 11.69 9.86
N ASN A 40 -11.46 12.35 10.43
CA ASN A 40 -11.96 11.99 11.76
C ASN A 40 -12.61 10.60 11.79
N ARG A 41 -13.28 10.16 10.72
CA ARG A 41 -13.84 8.80 10.61
C ARG A 41 -12.72 7.75 10.54
N TYR A 42 -11.60 8.07 9.89
CA TYR A 42 -10.40 7.21 9.88
C TYR A 42 -9.74 7.15 11.26
N ALA A 43 -9.68 8.28 12.00
CA ALA A 43 -9.22 8.27 13.38
C ALA A 43 -10.10 7.39 14.28
N GLU A 44 -11.42 7.45 14.11
CA GLU A 44 -12.38 6.59 14.83
C GLU A 44 -12.19 5.10 14.48
N GLN A 45 -11.94 4.79 13.21
CA GLN A 45 -11.61 3.44 12.78
C GLN A 45 -10.31 2.94 13.43
N ALA A 46 -9.25 3.75 13.41
CA ALA A 46 -7.95 3.39 13.98
C ALA A 46 -8.06 3.10 15.49
N VAL A 47 -8.87 3.85 16.23
CA VAL A 47 -9.18 3.57 17.65
C VAL A 47 -9.93 2.25 17.80
N ARG A 48 -11.02 2.07 17.04
CA ARG A 48 -11.87 0.87 17.11
C ARG A 48 -11.11 -0.42 16.79
N GLU A 49 -10.17 -0.34 15.85
CA GLU A 49 -9.36 -1.49 15.42
C GLU A 49 -8.14 -1.76 16.34
N GLY A 50 -7.88 -0.86 17.30
CA GLY A 50 -6.78 -0.96 18.25
C GLY A 50 -5.43 -0.50 17.71
N ALA A 51 -5.41 0.23 16.60
CA ALA A 51 -4.18 0.80 16.04
C ALA A 51 -3.62 1.91 16.93
N VAL A 52 -4.51 2.71 17.52
CA VAL A 52 -4.16 3.78 18.46
C VAL A 52 -5.13 3.77 19.64
N ALA A 53 -4.70 4.28 20.79
CA ALA A 53 -5.56 4.32 21.98
C ALA A 53 -6.66 5.37 21.89
N THR A 54 -6.36 6.55 21.31
CA THR A 54 -7.30 7.66 21.19
C THR A 54 -7.18 8.37 19.83
N LYS A 55 -8.20 9.16 19.48
CA LYS A 55 -8.14 10.04 18.29
C LYS A 55 -7.04 11.10 18.42
N VAL A 56 -6.75 11.56 19.63
CA VAL A 56 -5.63 12.48 19.88
C VAL A 56 -4.31 11.82 19.48
N ASP A 57 -4.11 10.54 19.79
CA ASP A 57 -2.89 9.81 19.42
C ASP A 57 -2.76 9.66 17.90
N PHE A 58 -3.88 9.37 17.22
CA PHE A 58 -3.94 9.40 15.74
C PHE A 58 -3.43 10.73 15.18
N TYR A 59 -4.01 11.85 15.62
CA TYR A 59 -3.64 13.16 15.10
C TYR A 59 -2.21 13.57 15.47
N LYS A 60 -1.71 13.18 16.66
CA LYS A 60 -0.29 13.36 17.02
C LYS A 60 0.65 12.63 16.07
N MET A 61 0.34 11.37 15.74
CA MET A 61 1.09 10.60 14.75
C MET A 61 1.05 11.29 13.39
N TYR A 62 -0.13 11.70 12.92
CA TYR A 62 -0.28 12.40 11.64
C TYR A 62 0.54 13.71 11.57
N VAL A 63 0.46 14.56 12.60
CA VAL A 63 1.16 15.85 12.66
C VAL A 63 2.69 15.67 12.69
N SER A 64 3.17 14.67 13.45
CA SER A 64 4.61 14.38 13.56
C SER A 64 5.17 13.57 12.38
N LYS A 65 4.28 12.97 11.57
CA LYS A 65 4.59 12.01 10.51
C LYS A 65 5.34 10.76 11.01
N ASN A 66 5.36 10.52 12.31
CA ASN A 66 5.96 9.35 12.94
C ASN A 66 4.85 8.44 13.45
N TYR A 67 4.62 7.33 12.74
CA TYR A 67 3.52 6.43 13.04
C TYR A 67 4.08 5.23 13.79
N GLN A 68 3.59 5.00 15.01
CA GLN A 68 4.10 3.96 15.89
C GLN A 68 2.93 3.16 16.45
N TYR A 69 3.08 1.85 16.49
CA TYR A 69 2.00 0.96 16.89
C TYR A 69 2.50 -0.05 17.91
N LEU A 70 1.58 -0.60 18.69
CA LEU A 70 1.90 -1.68 19.64
C LEU A 70 2.20 -2.97 18.89
N ASP A 71 3.14 -3.77 19.39
CA ASP A 71 3.53 -5.06 18.79
C ASP A 71 2.33 -6.01 18.61
N GLU A 72 1.37 -6.00 19.55
CA GLU A 72 0.14 -6.79 19.46
C GLU A 72 -0.70 -6.38 18.23
N PHE A 73 -0.84 -5.07 17.99
CA PHE A 73 -1.54 -4.57 16.81
C PHE A 73 -0.80 -4.95 15.52
N ILE A 74 0.53 -4.78 15.48
CA ILE A 74 1.35 -5.15 14.32
C ILE A 74 1.22 -6.65 14.03
N SER A 75 1.26 -7.49 15.06
CA SER A 75 1.10 -8.95 14.91
C SER A 75 -0.27 -9.31 14.33
N LYS A 76 -1.34 -8.67 14.81
CA LYS A 76 -2.69 -8.85 14.27
C LYS A 76 -2.81 -8.36 12.83
N LEU A 77 -2.16 -7.25 12.50
CA LEU A 77 -2.12 -6.64 11.17
C LEU A 77 -1.41 -7.52 10.15
N LYS A 78 -0.28 -8.15 10.51
CA LYS A 78 0.50 -9.05 9.65
C LYS A 78 -0.23 -10.36 9.35
N LYS A 79 -1.08 -10.84 10.26
CA LYS A 79 -1.76 -12.13 10.17
C LYS A 79 -2.39 -12.43 8.79
N PRO A 80 -3.27 -11.59 8.21
CA PRO A 80 -3.85 -11.88 6.90
C PRO A 80 -2.81 -11.99 5.77
N TYR A 81 -1.68 -11.30 5.87
CA TYR A 81 -0.60 -11.41 4.88
C TYR A 81 0.14 -12.75 4.98
N LEU A 82 0.43 -13.18 6.22
CA LEU A 82 1.16 -14.41 6.52
C LEU A 82 0.34 -15.67 6.22
N GLU A 83 -0.98 -15.62 6.46
CA GLU A 83 -1.89 -16.74 6.22
C GLU A 83 -2.34 -16.83 4.76
N THR A 84 -2.33 -15.70 4.04
CA THR A 84 -2.71 -15.65 2.64
C THR A 84 -1.52 -15.23 1.80
N ARG A 85 -1.45 -13.98 1.33
CA ARG A 85 -0.44 -13.44 0.41
C ARG A 85 -0.43 -11.91 0.59
N ALA A 86 0.63 -11.25 0.17
CA ALA A 86 0.63 -9.79 0.01
C ALA A 86 0.32 -9.40 -1.44
N SER A 87 -0.26 -8.24 -1.65
CA SER A 87 -0.74 -7.76 -2.94
C SER A 87 -0.45 -6.27 -3.15
N SER A 88 -0.04 -5.90 -4.35
CA SER A 88 0.08 -4.51 -4.80
C SER A 88 -0.45 -4.38 -6.22
N ILE A 89 -1.44 -3.48 -6.44
CA ILE A 89 -2.02 -3.24 -7.76
C ILE A 89 -1.26 -2.13 -8.46
N VAL A 90 -0.86 -2.39 -9.70
CA VAL A 90 -0.06 -1.49 -10.52
C VAL A 90 -0.56 -1.44 -11.96
N ASN A 91 -0.12 -0.46 -12.72
CA ASN A 91 -0.40 -0.37 -14.15
C ASN A 91 0.78 -0.89 -14.99
N SER A 92 0.58 -1.00 -16.30
CA SER A 92 1.62 -1.46 -17.23
C SER A 92 2.86 -0.55 -17.26
N GLN A 93 2.70 0.76 -17.04
CA GLN A 93 3.83 1.70 -17.03
C GLN A 93 4.70 1.53 -15.79
N ASP A 94 4.11 1.23 -14.63
CA ASP A 94 4.84 0.94 -13.41
C ASP A 94 5.69 -0.33 -13.57
N ILE A 95 5.15 -1.37 -14.23
CA ILE A 95 5.94 -2.56 -14.62
C ILE A 95 7.08 -2.17 -15.55
N GLN A 96 6.81 -1.40 -16.61
CA GLN A 96 7.84 -1.00 -17.56
C GLN A 96 9.02 -0.30 -16.86
N ARG A 97 8.71 0.69 -16.02
CA ARG A 97 9.73 1.45 -15.28
C ARG A 97 10.51 0.58 -14.30
N ALA A 98 9.85 -0.36 -13.62
CA ALA A 98 10.52 -1.26 -12.69
C ALA A 98 11.66 -2.06 -13.37
N PHE A 99 11.45 -2.52 -14.61
CA PHE A 99 12.43 -3.32 -15.34
C PHE A 99 13.41 -2.48 -16.17
N GLU A 100 12.94 -1.46 -16.88
CA GLU A 100 13.77 -0.69 -17.83
C GLU A 100 14.52 0.48 -17.17
N GLN A 101 13.98 1.05 -16.09
CA GLN A 101 14.52 2.27 -15.49
C GLN A 101 15.15 2.02 -14.11
N TYR A 102 14.48 1.25 -13.26
CA TYR A 102 14.88 1.10 -11.86
C TYR A 102 15.65 -0.19 -11.58
N GLY A 103 15.37 -1.25 -12.33
CA GLY A 103 15.87 -2.60 -12.03
C GLY A 103 15.29 -3.18 -10.74
N THR A 104 14.21 -2.60 -10.20
CA THR A 104 13.61 -3.01 -8.94
C THR A 104 12.10 -2.82 -8.93
N ILE A 105 11.37 -3.75 -8.31
CA ILE A 105 9.96 -3.59 -7.96
C ILE A 105 9.86 -3.14 -6.49
N GLY A 106 9.43 -1.90 -6.30
CA GLY A 106 9.54 -1.17 -5.04
C GLY A 106 10.64 -0.10 -5.10
N ARG A 107 10.90 0.56 -3.97
CA ARG A 107 11.73 1.77 -3.88
C ARG A 107 13.06 1.50 -3.19
N GLY A 108 13.86 0.59 -3.75
CA GLY A 108 15.14 0.19 -3.16
C GLY A 108 14.98 -0.26 -1.70
N GLU A 109 15.75 0.33 -0.79
CA GLU A 109 15.69 0.05 0.66
C GLU A 109 14.31 0.34 1.27
N ALA A 110 13.55 1.28 0.68
CA ALA A 110 12.25 1.69 1.23
C ALA A 110 11.14 0.65 1.02
N GLY A 111 11.29 -0.31 0.10
CA GLY A 111 10.34 -1.40 -0.10
C GLY A 111 9.17 -1.08 -1.04
N ASN A 112 8.16 -1.94 -1.03
CA ASN A 112 6.94 -1.82 -1.81
C ASN A 112 5.68 -1.84 -0.93
N PHE A 113 4.76 -0.91 -1.21
CA PHE A 113 3.48 -0.81 -0.50
C PHE A 113 2.56 -1.95 -0.91
N THR A 114 1.95 -2.60 0.08
CA THR A 114 1.09 -3.76 -0.12
C THR A 114 -0.11 -3.75 0.80
N THR A 115 -1.15 -4.44 0.37
CA THR A 115 -2.25 -4.91 1.21
C THR A 115 -2.29 -6.44 1.24
N SER A 116 -3.19 -7.06 2.01
CA SER A 116 -3.39 -8.50 1.93
C SER A 116 -4.14 -8.88 0.64
N ILE A 117 -3.81 -10.02 0.04
CA ILE A 117 -4.56 -10.47 -1.16
C ILE A 117 -6.02 -10.77 -0.85
N LEU A 118 -6.35 -11.09 0.41
CA LEU A 118 -7.72 -11.30 0.84
C LEU A 118 -8.53 -10.01 0.72
N GLU A 119 -7.99 -8.88 1.16
CA GLU A 119 -8.63 -7.57 1.02
C GLU A 119 -8.78 -7.17 -0.45
N ASP A 120 -7.76 -7.42 -1.27
CA ASP A 120 -7.85 -7.17 -2.72
C ASP A 120 -8.87 -8.07 -3.41
N THR A 121 -8.90 -9.36 -3.08
CA THR A 121 -9.89 -10.29 -3.62
C THR A 121 -11.30 -9.81 -3.30
N ASN A 122 -11.56 -9.45 -2.04
CA ASN A 122 -12.89 -9.01 -1.59
C ASN A 122 -13.36 -7.72 -2.27
N LEU A 123 -12.45 -6.77 -2.53
CA LEU A 123 -12.82 -5.46 -3.07
C LEU A 123 -12.77 -5.41 -4.59
N LEU A 124 -11.88 -6.16 -5.23
CA LEU A 124 -11.60 -6.04 -6.66
C LEU A 124 -12.27 -7.11 -7.51
N PHE A 125 -12.86 -8.14 -6.92
CA PHE A 125 -13.53 -9.22 -7.65
C PHE A 125 -15.01 -9.29 -7.28
N ASP A 126 -15.82 -9.76 -8.24
CA ASP A 126 -17.24 -10.06 -8.02
C ASP A 126 -17.43 -11.46 -7.38
N THR A 127 -18.67 -11.81 -7.07
CA THR A 127 -19.00 -13.11 -6.45
C THR A 127 -18.76 -14.31 -7.36
N ASN A 128 -18.58 -14.09 -8.67
CA ASN A 128 -18.25 -15.12 -9.64
C ASN A 128 -16.74 -15.26 -9.85
N GLY A 129 -15.92 -14.45 -9.15
CA GLY A 129 -14.47 -14.42 -9.27
C GLY A 129 -13.97 -13.61 -10.46
N ASN A 130 -14.80 -12.79 -11.10
CA ASN A 130 -14.35 -11.89 -12.17
C ASN A 130 -13.79 -10.60 -11.57
N ILE A 131 -12.72 -10.08 -12.16
CA ILE A 131 -12.21 -8.75 -11.83
C ILE A 131 -13.28 -7.69 -12.14
N LYS A 132 -13.44 -6.72 -11.24
CA LYS A 132 -14.29 -5.54 -11.47
C LYS A 132 -13.68 -4.63 -12.53
N SER A 133 -14.49 -3.74 -13.09
CA SER A 133 -14.04 -2.79 -14.11
C SER A 133 -12.98 -1.81 -13.59
N SER A 134 -12.10 -1.34 -14.48
CA SER A 134 -10.96 -0.48 -14.13
C SER A 134 -11.35 0.75 -13.30
N ASN A 135 -12.46 1.41 -13.62
CA ASN A 135 -12.97 2.56 -12.84
C ASN A 135 -13.32 2.20 -11.39
N VAL A 136 -13.82 0.99 -11.13
CA VAL A 136 -14.09 0.52 -9.77
C VAL A 136 -12.78 0.23 -9.05
N ILE A 137 -11.80 -0.39 -9.72
CA ILE A 137 -10.46 -0.61 -9.15
C ILE A 137 -9.80 0.74 -8.82
N GLU A 138 -9.90 1.73 -9.71
CA GLU A 138 -9.36 3.09 -9.53
C GLU A 138 -9.95 3.75 -8.29
N THR A 139 -11.27 3.66 -8.13
CA THR A 139 -11.98 4.16 -6.95
C THR A 139 -11.50 3.46 -5.67
N VAL A 140 -11.45 2.12 -5.67
CA VAL A 140 -10.99 1.34 -4.50
C VAL A 140 -9.55 1.69 -4.12
N LYS A 141 -8.68 1.89 -5.12
CA LYS A 141 -7.26 2.20 -4.91
C LYS A 141 -6.97 3.69 -4.69
N GLY A 142 -7.97 4.56 -4.78
CA GLY A 142 -7.81 6.00 -4.60
C GLY A 142 -6.86 6.64 -5.61
N VAL A 143 -6.78 6.10 -6.82
CA VAL A 143 -5.90 6.59 -7.89
C VAL A 143 -6.67 7.45 -8.89
N ASP A 144 -5.97 8.07 -9.84
CA ASP A 144 -6.60 8.88 -10.87
C ASP A 144 -7.31 8.03 -11.93
N ASP A 145 -8.39 8.57 -12.47
CA ASP A 145 -9.17 7.95 -13.53
C ASP A 145 -8.29 7.60 -14.74
N GLY A 146 -8.46 6.39 -15.26
CA GLY A 146 -7.68 5.87 -16.37
C GLY A 146 -6.28 5.39 -16.00
N LYS A 147 -5.89 5.38 -14.71
CA LYS A 147 -4.60 4.81 -14.29
C LYS A 147 -4.41 3.37 -14.80
N TYR A 148 -5.48 2.58 -14.88
CA TYR A 148 -5.45 1.20 -15.36
C TYR A 148 -6.02 1.02 -16.77
N ILE A 149 -6.13 2.10 -17.56
CA ILE A 149 -6.67 2.04 -18.94
C ILE A 149 -5.85 1.12 -19.86
N ASN A 150 -4.55 0.97 -19.58
CA ASN A 150 -3.63 0.09 -20.31
C ASN A 150 -3.40 -1.24 -19.58
N GLY A 151 -4.38 -1.67 -18.79
CA GLY A 151 -4.36 -2.91 -18.02
C GLY A 151 -3.98 -2.73 -16.55
N ALA A 152 -4.68 -3.47 -15.70
CA ALA A 152 -4.37 -3.63 -14.28
C ALA A 152 -3.54 -4.90 -14.06
N PHE A 153 -2.50 -4.78 -13.24
CA PHE A 153 -1.61 -5.86 -12.86
C PHE A 153 -1.50 -5.95 -11.34
N GLN A 154 -1.05 -7.10 -10.86
CA GLN A 154 -0.85 -7.36 -9.44
C GLN A 154 0.54 -7.93 -9.21
N TYR A 155 1.27 -7.31 -8.30
CA TYR A 155 2.41 -7.93 -7.63
C TYR A 155 1.88 -8.75 -6.46
N ASP A 156 2.14 -10.05 -6.53
CA ASP A 156 1.64 -11.06 -5.60
C ASP A 156 2.83 -11.76 -4.93
N TYR A 157 2.88 -11.65 -3.60
CA TYR A 157 3.89 -12.26 -2.75
C TYR A 157 3.29 -13.50 -2.09
N SER A 158 3.79 -14.68 -2.45
CA SER A 158 3.37 -15.96 -1.86
C SER A 158 3.44 -15.98 -0.33
N PRO A 159 2.64 -16.82 0.35
CA PRO A 159 2.68 -16.92 1.81
C PRO A 159 4.10 -17.27 2.31
N GLU A 160 4.80 -18.17 1.61
CA GLU A 160 6.17 -18.57 1.96
C GLU A 160 7.13 -17.38 1.91
N LEU A 161 7.00 -16.52 0.89
CA LEU A 161 7.81 -15.32 0.75
C LEU A 161 7.53 -14.29 1.84
N VAL A 162 6.25 -14.08 2.18
CA VAL A 162 5.86 -13.16 3.26
C VAL A 162 6.35 -13.70 4.62
N GLN A 163 6.22 -15.01 4.88
CA GLN A 163 6.73 -15.64 6.09
C GLN A 163 8.26 -15.52 6.19
N PHE A 164 8.98 -15.65 5.06
CA PHE A 164 10.41 -15.40 5.03
C PHE A 164 10.74 -13.96 5.45
N PHE A 165 10.04 -12.96 4.91
CA PHE A 165 10.23 -11.56 5.28
C PHE A 165 9.96 -11.28 6.76
N ASP A 166 8.91 -11.89 7.33
CA ASP A 166 8.59 -11.73 8.75
C ASP A 166 9.66 -12.36 9.65
N LYS A 167 10.17 -13.54 9.27
CA LYS A 167 11.23 -14.24 10.01
C LYS A 167 12.53 -13.43 10.09
N ILE A 168 12.82 -12.62 9.08
CA ILE A 168 14.00 -11.74 9.05
C ILE A 168 13.69 -10.30 9.49
N ASP A 169 12.48 -10.05 10.00
CA ASP A 169 11.99 -8.75 10.48
C ASP A 169 12.03 -7.62 9.43
N GLU A 170 11.65 -7.94 8.19
CA GLU A 170 11.69 -7.01 7.06
C GLU A 170 10.32 -6.51 6.58
N ILE A 171 9.24 -6.99 7.20
CA ILE A 171 7.89 -6.43 7.01
C ILE A 171 7.74 -5.21 7.90
N ARG A 172 7.53 -4.03 7.30
CA ARG A 172 7.40 -2.77 8.04
C ARG A 172 5.99 -2.22 8.01
N VAL A 173 5.67 -1.41 9.02
CA VAL A 173 4.52 -0.52 8.98
C VAL A 173 4.93 0.80 8.32
N VAL A 174 4.05 1.35 7.51
CA VAL A 174 4.26 2.63 6.82
C VAL A 174 4.14 3.79 7.82
N ASP A 175 5.02 4.79 7.68
CA ASP A 175 4.88 6.09 8.34
C ASP A 175 4.74 7.25 7.34
N GLY A 176 4.53 8.46 7.86
CA GLY A 176 4.37 9.67 7.04
C GLY A 176 5.67 10.20 6.41
N LYS A 177 6.81 9.54 6.63
CA LYS A 177 8.14 9.90 6.08
C LYS A 177 8.67 8.84 5.11
N THR A 178 8.03 7.69 5.07
CA THR A 178 8.37 6.55 4.21
C THR A 178 8.42 7.00 2.75
N PRO A 179 9.51 6.75 2.00
CA PRO A 179 9.57 7.11 0.59
C PRO A 179 8.40 6.50 -0.19
N GLY A 180 7.63 7.36 -0.85
CA GLY A 180 6.39 6.97 -1.54
C GLY A 180 5.11 7.16 -0.74
N ALA A 181 5.18 7.45 0.56
CA ALA A 181 4.04 8.00 1.29
C ALA A 181 3.72 9.39 0.72
N LEU A 182 2.46 9.56 0.33
CA LEU A 182 1.94 10.78 -0.25
C LEU A 182 1.09 11.54 0.77
N LEU A 183 0.63 12.72 0.37
CA LEU A 183 -0.16 13.63 1.21
C LEU A 183 -1.40 12.96 1.87
N LEU A 184 -1.97 11.95 1.21
CA LEU A 184 -3.17 11.25 1.65
C LEU A 184 -2.90 10.03 2.55
N ASN A 185 -1.63 9.67 2.82
CA ASN A 185 -1.30 8.61 3.79
C ASN A 185 -1.59 9.07 5.22
N LEU A 186 -2.15 8.16 6.02
CA LEU A 186 -2.62 8.42 7.38
C LEU A 186 -2.18 7.32 8.37
N PRO A 187 -2.14 7.62 9.68
CA PRO A 187 -1.91 6.60 10.71
C PRO A 187 -3.01 5.54 10.72
N GLY A 188 -2.77 4.43 11.43
CA GLY A 188 -3.71 3.31 11.52
C GLY A 188 -3.35 2.11 10.65
N ALA A 189 -2.23 2.18 9.93
CA ALA A 189 -1.76 1.15 9.00
C ALA A 189 -2.84 0.74 7.97
N LYS A 190 -3.51 1.75 7.43
CA LYS A 190 -4.67 1.65 6.54
C LYS A 190 -4.56 2.69 5.43
N THR A 191 -5.05 2.35 4.24
CA THR A 191 -5.15 3.29 3.12
C THR A 191 -6.29 4.29 3.35
N TRP A 192 -6.11 5.52 2.88
CA TRP A 192 -7.24 6.43 2.71
C TRP A 192 -7.96 6.10 1.40
N ALA A 193 -9.26 5.87 1.45
CA ALA A 193 -10.10 5.47 0.31
C ALA A 193 -11.33 6.38 0.15
N GLY A 194 -11.21 7.66 0.53
CA GLY A 194 -12.29 8.64 0.41
C GLY A 194 -13.41 8.46 1.44
N GLU A 195 -14.62 8.93 1.09
CA GLU A 195 -15.83 8.87 1.92
C GLU A 195 -16.29 7.45 2.22
N ASN A 196 -16.04 6.53 1.29
CA ASN A 196 -16.36 5.13 1.45
C ASN A 196 -15.24 4.39 2.17
N ILE A 197 -15.14 4.64 3.48
CA ILE A 197 -14.15 4.02 4.38
C ILE A 197 -14.15 2.48 4.35
N ALA A 198 -15.23 1.84 3.88
CA ALA A 198 -15.27 0.39 3.72
C ALA A 198 -14.32 -0.13 2.62
N LEU A 199 -13.82 0.76 1.75
CA LEU A 199 -12.79 0.46 0.75
C LEU A 199 -11.37 0.58 1.32
N SER A 200 -11.21 1.08 2.55
CA SER A 200 -9.90 1.18 3.20
C SER A 200 -9.33 -0.21 3.50
N GLN A 201 -8.10 -0.42 3.05
CA GLN A 201 -7.39 -1.70 3.18
C GLN A 201 -6.20 -1.53 4.12
N SER A 202 -5.77 -2.62 4.76
CA SER A 202 -4.51 -2.61 5.52
C SER A 202 -3.33 -2.26 4.62
N GLU A 203 -2.32 -1.61 5.19
CA GLU A 203 -1.14 -1.14 4.46
C GLU A 203 0.14 -1.56 5.21
N LEU A 204 0.94 -2.42 4.57
CA LEU A 204 2.26 -2.84 5.01
C LEU A 204 3.28 -2.64 3.90
N MET A 205 4.54 -2.48 4.31
CA MET A 205 5.67 -2.42 3.39
C MET A 205 6.36 -3.78 3.32
N MET A 206 6.41 -4.34 2.13
CA MET A 206 7.22 -5.53 1.83
C MET A 206 8.59 -5.11 1.27
N PRO A 207 9.62 -5.96 1.40
CA PRO A 207 10.90 -5.77 0.72
C PRO A 207 10.76 -5.58 -0.79
N THR A 208 11.73 -4.84 -1.34
CA THR A 208 11.85 -4.63 -2.79
C THR A 208 12.38 -5.88 -3.46
N ILE A 209 11.83 -6.21 -4.62
CA ILE A 209 12.32 -7.30 -5.48
C ILE A 209 13.30 -6.73 -6.49
N ASP A 210 14.49 -7.31 -6.57
CA ASP A 210 15.47 -7.01 -7.61
C ASP A 210 15.06 -7.72 -8.91
N VAL A 211 14.88 -6.93 -9.98
CA VAL A 211 14.54 -7.41 -11.32
C VAL A 211 15.56 -6.97 -12.37
N GLY A 212 16.70 -6.40 -11.96
CA GLY A 212 17.66 -5.77 -12.86
C GLY A 212 18.35 -6.75 -13.82
N SER A 213 18.33 -8.05 -13.51
CA SER A 213 18.85 -9.11 -14.38
C SER A 213 17.77 -9.78 -15.25
N LEU A 214 16.50 -9.40 -15.11
CA LEU A 214 15.38 -10.04 -15.80
C LEU A 214 15.07 -9.34 -17.12
N ASN A 215 14.70 -10.11 -18.13
CA ASN A 215 14.33 -9.57 -19.45
C ASN A 215 12.84 -9.22 -19.48
N ILE A 216 12.52 -7.93 -19.65
CA ILE A 216 11.13 -7.45 -19.73
C ILE A 216 10.34 -8.05 -20.89
N GLU A 217 10.99 -8.36 -22.03
CA GLU A 217 10.31 -8.97 -23.18
C GLU A 217 9.78 -10.37 -22.83
N GLU A 218 10.54 -11.14 -22.06
CA GLU A 218 10.13 -12.44 -21.54
C GLU A 218 8.96 -12.30 -20.55
N VAL A 219 9.03 -11.30 -19.67
CA VAL A 219 7.94 -11.00 -18.73
C VAL A 219 6.66 -10.67 -19.48
N TYR A 220 6.69 -9.79 -20.47
CA TYR A 220 5.51 -9.46 -21.26
C TYR A 220 5.01 -10.64 -22.09
N HIS A 221 5.89 -11.44 -22.66
CA HIS A 221 5.49 -12.66 -23.36
C HIS A 221 4.72 -13.61 -22.44
N ASN A 222 5.21 -13.84 -21.22
CA ASN A 222 4.53 -14.69 -20.24
C ASN A 222 3.20 -14.09 -19.76
N LEU A 223 3.14 -12.78 -19.52
CA LEU A 223 1.91 -12.10 -19.15
C LEU A 223 0.84 -12.15 -20.27
N GLN A 224 1.25 -12.11 -21.53
CA GLN A 224 0.33 -12.25 -22.67
C GLN A 224 -0.12 -13.70 -22.87
N SER A 225 0.79 -14.67 -22.74
CA SER A 225 0.52 -16.07 -23.03
C SER A 225 -0.19 -16.80 -21.88
N PHE A 226 0.16 -16.47 -20.64
CA PHE A 226 -0.26 -17.22 -19.44
C PHE A 226 -0.91 -16.35 -18.37
N GLY A 227 -0.96 -15.02 -18.58
CA GLY A 227 -1.50 -14.08 -17.59
C GLY A 227 -0.62 -13.88 -16.36
N THR A 228 0.52 -14.57 -16.25
CA THR A 228 1.39 -14.52 -15.07
C THR A 228 2.87 -14.68 -15.43
N TYR A 229 3.75 -14.13 -14.60
CA TYR A 229 5.19 -14.38 -14.61
C TYR A 229 5.67 -14.59 -13.17
N THR A 230 6.39 -15.68 -12.91
CA THR A 230 6.79 -16.08 -11.55
C THR A 230 8.31 -16.05 -11.40
N ILE A 231 8.77 -15.35 -10.37
CA ILE A 231 10.16 -15.36 -9.91
C ILE A 231 10.23 -16.30 -8.70
N ASN A 232 10.88 -17.45 -8.87
CA ASN A 232 11.15 -18.38 -7.77
C ASN A 232 12.40 -17.93 -7.02
N ASN A 233 12.31 -17.89 -5.70
CA ASN A 233 13.35 -17.46 -4.78
C ASN A 233 13.97 -16.11 -5.19
N PRO A 234 13.18 -15.01 -5.19
CA PRO A 234 13.63 -13.73 -5.71
C PRO A 234 14.82 -13.19 -4.92
N THR A 235 15.69 -12.42 -5.60
CA THR A 235 16.63 -11.54 -4.90
C THR A 235 15.85 -10.33 -4.38
N ILE A 236 16.01 -10.03 -3.10
CA ILE A 236 15.37 -8.89 -2.42
C ILE A 236 16.41 -7.88 -1.95
N ILE A 237 15.96 -6.64 -1.76
CA ILE A 237 16.75 -5.55 -1.17
C ILE A 237 16.23 -5.28 0.24
N LEU A 238 17.11 -5.38 1.23
CA LEU A 238 16.87 -5.16 2.65
C LEU A 238 16.93 -3.66 2.99
N GLN A 239 16.52 -3.29 4.21
CA GLN A 239 16.55 -1.89 4.68
C GLN A 239 17.94 -1.30 4.75
N ASP A 240 18.94 -2.13 5.02
CA ASP A 240 20.34 -1.72 5.08
C ASP A 240 21.01 -1.70 3.69
N GLY A 241 20.24 -1.97 2.63
CA GLY A 241 20.69 -2.01 1.24
C GLY A 241 21.32 -3.34 0.83
N ALA A 242 21.47 -4.30 1.74
CA ALA A 242 21.99 -5.62 1.40
C ALA A 242 21.01 -6.38 0.49
N LYS A 243 21.57 -7.25 -0.35
CA LYS A 243 20.80 -8.14 -1.22
C LYS A 243 20.89 -9.57 -0.72
N THR A 244 19.77 -10.26 -0.68
CA THR A 244 19.70 -11.68 -0.34
C THR A 244 18.67 -12.40 -1.20
N ILE A 245 18.82 -13.71 -1.32
CA ILE A 245 17.80 -14.58 -1.91
C ILE A 245 16.76 -14.87 -0.82
N ALA A 246 15.49 -14.65 -1.13
CA ALA A 246 14.38 -14.97 -0.26
C ALA A 246 13.70 -16.27 -0.69
N GLU A 247 13.30 -17.10 0.27
CA GLU A 247 12.54 -18.32 -0.03
C GLU A 247 11.10 -17.97 -0.42
N GLY A 248 10.59 -18.60 -1.49
CA GLY A 248 9.20 -18.45 -1.93
C GLY A 248 9.08 -17.88 -3.35
N GLN A 249 7.90 -17.37 -3.68
CA GLN A 249 7.56 -16.89 -5.02
C GLN A 249 7.07 -15.45 -5.00
N PHE A 250 7.58 -14.67 -5.94
CA PHE A 250 7.01 -13.39 -6.33
C PHE A 250 6.38 -13.52 -7.72
N ILE A 251 5.13 -13.08 -7.87
CA ILE A 251 4.34 -13.30 -9.08
C ILE A 251 3.83 -11.96 -9.59
N ILE A 252 4.04 -11.70 -10.88
CA ILE A 252 3.39 -10.61 -11.60
C ILE A 252 2.19 -11.22 -12.31
N ARG A 253 0.99 -10.73 -12.00
CA ARG A 253 -0.25 -11.20 -12.62
C ARG A 253 -0.89 -10.10 -13.45
N LYS A 254 -1.45 -10.46 -14.59
CA LYS A 254 -2.38 -9.63 -15.34
C LYS A 254 -3.79 -9.90 -14.82
N LEU A 255 -4.50 -8.87 -14.37
CA LEU A 255 -5.84 -9.03 -13.77
C LEU A 255 -6.97 -8.91 -14.79
N GLY A 256 -6.78 -8.11 -15.85
CA GLY A 256 -7.77 -7.90 -16.89
C GLY A 256 -7.26 -6.96 -17.99
N ASN A 257 -8.06 -6.80 -19.04
CA ASN A 257 -7.96 -5.74 -20.03
C ASN A 257 -9.12 -4.76 -19.83
#